data_AF-A0A2K3KCW2-F1
#
_entry.id   AF-A0A2K3KCW2-F1
#
_cell.length_a   1.000
_cell.length_b   1.000
_cell.length_c   1.000
_cell.angle_alpha   90.00
_cell.angle_beta   90.00
_cell.angle_gamma   90.00
#
_symmetry.space_group_name_H-M   'P 1'
#
loop_
_entity.id
_entity.type
_entity.pdbx_description
1 polymer ?
#
loop_
_entity_poly.entity_id
_entity_poly.type
_entity_poly.pdbx_seq_one_letter_code
_entity_poly.pdbx_strand_id
1 'polypeptide(L)' 'MTDIGLMSYYLGIEVEQEDHGILITREGYAKEVIKKFKMNATNSVNTPIECGIKLSKHEEGEIVDPSLFKSLVGS' A
#
# COMPACT_ATOMS: atom_id res chain seq x y z
N MET A 1 -15.79 4.95 32.76
CA MET A 1 -15.00 4.72 31.54
C MET A 1 -15.84 3.85 30.64
N THR A 2 -16.23 4.35 29.47
CA THR A 2 -16.99 3.58 28.50
C THR A 2 -16.00 2.81 27.65
N ASP A 3 -16.14 1.50 27.58
CA ASP A 3 -15.36 0.68 26.66
C ASP A 3 -15.85 0.96 25.23
N ILE A 4 -14.92 1.28 24.33
CA ILE A 4 -15.19 1.57 22.91
C ILE A 4 -14.96 0.29 22.07
N GLY A 5 -14.56 -0.81 22.71
CA GLY A 5 -14.28 -2.09 22.07
C GLY A 5 -12.91 -2.12 21.41
N LEU A 6 -12.73 -3.07 20.50
CA LEU A 6 -11.47 -3.29 19.81
C LEU A 6 -11.17 -2.14 18.83
N MET A 7 -9.98 -1.57 18.97
CA MET A 7 -9.35 -0.70 17.98
C MET A 7 -9.25 -1.35 16.61
N SER A 8 -9.79 -0.68 15.59
CA SER A 8 -9.60 -1.02 14.17
C SER A 8 -8.61 -0.09 13.46
N TYR A 9 -8.33 1.08 14.04
CA TYR A 9 -7.37 2.05 13.50
C TYR A 9 -6.60 2.75 14.62
N TYR A 10 -5.29 2.94 14.41
CA TYR A 10 -4.43 3.73 15.28
C TYR A 10 -3.61 4.72 14.45
N LEU A 11 -3.75 6.03 14.74
CA LEU A 11 -3.05 7.10 14.00
C LEU A 11 -3.23 7.02 12.47
N GLY A 12 -4.38 6.53 12.01
CA GLY A 12 -4.68 6.35 10.58
C GLY A 12 -4.08 5.08 9.95
N ILE A 13 -3.54 4.17 10.76
CA ILE A 13 -3.05 2.85 10.33
C ILE A 13 -4.07 1.79 10.73
N GLU A 14 -4.36 0.84 9.83
CA GLU A 14 -5.27 -0.26 10.11
C GLU A 14 -4.66 -1.21 11.14
N VAL A 15 -5.51 -1.64 12.08
CA VAL A 15 -5.12 -2.55 13.15
C VAL A 15 -6.08 -3.71 13.22
N GLU A 16 -5.53 -4.92 13.23
CA GLU A 16 -6.24 -6.16 13.51
C GLU A 16 -5.73 -6.70 14.84
N GLN A 17 -6.66 -6.93 15.78
CA GLN A 17 -6.34 -7.48 17.09
C GLN A 17 -6.76 -8.95 17.13
N GLU A 18 -5.80 -9.81 17.40
CA GLU A 18 -5.98 -11.24 17.51
C GLU A 18 -5.57 -11.73 18.90
N ASP A 19 -5.97 -12.95 19.28
CA ASP A 19 -5.66 -13.54 20.59
C ASP A 19 -4.15 -13.60 20.89
N HIS A 20 -3.33 -13.63 19.84
CA HIS A 20 -1.88 -13.77 19.93
C HIS A 20 -1.12 -12.44 19.75
N GLY A 21 -1.80 -11.32 19.48
CA GLY A 21 -1.15 -10.02 19.32
C GLY A 21 -1.91 -9.01 18.48
N ILE A 22 -1.19 -7.97 18.08
CA ILE A 22 -1.71 -6.86 17.27
C ILE A 22 -0.99 -6.86 15.93
N LEU A 23 -1.74 -6.99 14.84
CA LEU A 23 -1.27 -6.84 13.48
C LEU A 23 -1.51 -5.41 13.01
N ILE A 24 -0.43 -4.74 12.59
CA ILE A 24 -0.50 -3.44 11.93
C ILE A 24 -0.51 -3.71 10.42
N THR A 25 -1.57 -3.29 9.74
CA THR A 25 -1.78 -3.59 8.33
C THR A 25 -2.08 -2.33 7.52
N ARG A 26 -2.00 -2.48 6.20
CA ARG A 26 -2.42 -1.49 5.19
C ARG A 26 -3.12 -2.22 4.03
N GLU A 27 -3.77 -3.33 4.35
CA GLU A 27 -4.41 -4.19 3.35
C GLU A 27 -5.53 -3.45 2.63
N GLY A 28 -6.31 -2.61 3.33
CA GLY A 28 -7.35 -1.80 2.71
C GLY A 28 -6.77 -0.84 1.69
N TYR A 29 -5.70 -0.11 2.03
CA TYR A 29 -4.99 0.75 1.09
C TYR A 29 -4.47 -0.02 -0.13
N ALA A 30 -3.85 -1.20 0.08
CA ALA A 30 -3.37 -2.01 -1.03
C ALA A 30 -4.52 -2.46 -1.97
N LYS A 31 -5.66 -2.89 -1.41
CA LYS A 31 -6.86 -3.24 -2.15
C LYS A 31 -7.42 -2.06 -2.94
N GLU A 32 -7.42 -0.86 -2.36
CA GLU A 32 -7.87 0.35 -3.05
C GLU A 32 -6.98 0.70 -4.25
N VAL A 33 -5.65 0.57 -4.12
CA VAL A 33 -4.71 0.76 -5.24
C VAL A 33 -4.99 -0.23 -6.36
N ILE A 34 -5.09 -1.53 -6.05
CA ILE A 34 -5.41 -2.58 -7.04
C ILE A 34 -6.73 -2.27 -7.76
N LYS A 35 -7.76 -1.85 -7.01
CA LYS A 35 -9.06 -1.50 -7.56
C LYS A 35 -9.00 -0.27 -8.47
N LYS A 36 -8.28 0.80 -8.06
CA LYS A 36 -8.14 2.05 -8.82
C LYS A 36 -7.57 1.80 -10.23
N PHE A 37 -6.64 0.87 -10.35
CA PHE A 37 -6.01 0.51 -11.63
C PHE A 37 -6.65 -0.70 -12.31
N LYS A 38 -7.81 -1.16 -11.83
CA LYS A 38 -8.58 -2.28 -12.39
C LYS A 38 -7.79 -3.60 -12.45
N MET A 39 -6.91 -3.82 -11.47
CA MET A 39 -6.05 -5.01 -11.39
C MET A 39 -6.67 -6.18 -10.60
N ASN A 40 -7.95 -6.08 -10.22
CA ASN A 40 -8.62 -7.12 -9.40
C ASN A 40 -8.65 -8.51 -10.05
N ALA A 41 -8.58 -8.59 -11.39
CA ALA A 41 -8.63 -9.83 -12.14
C ALA A 41 -7.28 -10.24 -12.75
N THR A 42 -6.19 -9.53 -12.41
CA THR A 42 -4.85 -9.87 -12.93
C THR A 42 -4.22 -10.99 -12.11
N ASN A 43 -3.41 -11.82 -12.78
CA ASN A 43 -2.66 -12.87 -12.09
C ASN A 43 -1.68 -12.26 -11.08
N SER A 44 -1.63 -12.83 -9.89
CA SER A 44 -0.60 -12.49 -8.92
C SER A 44 0.76 -12.94 -9.43
N VAL A 45 1.77 -12.08 -9.31
CA VAL A 45 3.15 -12.41 -9.61
C VAL A 45 4.03 -11.99 -8.44
N ASN A 46 4.95 -12.86 -8.04
CA ASN A 46 5.97 -12.49 -7.07
C ASN A 46 6.86 -11.42 -7.70
N THR A 47 6.73 -10.19 -7.22
CA THR A 47 7.61 -9.08 -7.60
C THR A 47 8.56 -8.84 -6.45
N PRO A 48 9.73 -9.51 -6.41
CA PRO A 48 10.72 -9.24 -5.39
C PRO A 48 11.17 -7.78 -5.53
N ILE A 49 10.99 -6.99 -4.48
CA ILE A 49 11.58 -5.67 -4.39
C ILE A 49 12.99 -5.82 -3.80
N GLU A 50 13.98 -5.27 -4.48
CA GLU A 50 15.35 -5.28 -3.98
C GLU A 50 15.49 -4.27 -2.82
N CYS A 51 15.83 -4.76 -1.64
CA CYS A 51 16.05 -3.90 -0.48
C CYS A 51 17.32 -3.06 -0.67
N GLY A 52 17.23 -1.75 -0.41
CA GLY A 52 18.38 -0.85 -0.48
C GLY A 52 18.73 -0.36 -1.88
N ILE A 53 17.92 -0.67 -2.90
CA ILE A 53 18.13 -0.12 -4.24
C ILE A 53 17.96 1.40 -4.22
N LYS A 54 18.98 2.12 -4.70
CA LYS A 54 18.91 3.57 -4.88
C LYS A 54 18.42 3.87 -6.28
N LEU A 55 17.14 4.18 -6.40
CA LEU A 55 16.55 4.60 -7.68
C LEU A 55 17.16 5.94 -8.11
N SER A 56 17.51 6.05 -9.39
CA SER A 56 17.99 7.27 -10.02
C SER A 56 17.22 7.52 -11.31
N LYS A 57 17.18 8.78 -11.76
CA LYS A 57 16.53 9.13 -13.03
C LYS A 57 17.34 8.54 -14.18
N HIS A 58 16.67 7.81 -15.06
CA HIS A 58 17.28 7.34 -16.29
C HIS A 58 17.21 8.46 -17.34
N GLU A 59 18.33 9.15 -17.56
CA GLU A 59 18.41 10.31 -18.47
C GLU A 59 18.12 9.96 -19.94
N GLU A 60 18.35 8.70 -20.34
CA GLU A 60 18.09 8.18 -21.69
C GLU A 60 16.71 7.51 -21.82
N GLY A 61 15.93 7.46 -20.74
CA GLY A 61 14.62 6.82 -20.72
C GLY A 61 13.53 7.65 -21.38
N GLU A 62 12.44 6.99 -21.76
CA GLU A 62 11.24 7.70 -22.21
C GLU A 62 10.68 8.60 -21.11
N ILE A 63 10.23 9.80 -21.51
CA ILE A 63 9.56 10.72 -20.61
C ILE A 63 8.20 10.13 -20.26
N VAL A 64 8.03 9.76 -18.99
CA VAL A 64 6.75 9.30 -18.45
C VAL A 64 6.06 10.44 -17.72
N ASP A 65 4.73 10.50 -17.80
CA ASP A 65 3.95 11.44 -16.98
C ASP A 65 4.06 11.04 -15.50
N PRO A 66 4.71 11.85 -14.64
CA PRO A 66 4.87 11.52 -13.23
C PRO A 66 3.55 11.59 -12.47
N SER A 67 2.54 12.28 -12.99
CA SER A 67 1.26 12.49 -12.32
C SER A 67 0.53 11.16 -12.11
N LEU A 68 0.57 10.29 -13.13
CA LEU A 68 -0.03 8.96 -13.07
C LEU A 68 0.56 8.13 -11.92
N PHE A 69 1.89 8.05 -11.84
CA PHE A 69 2.59 7.24 -10.83
C PHE A 69 2.56 7.86 -9.44
N LYS A 70 2.63 9.20 -9.33
CA LYS A 70 2.50 9.89 -8.04
C LYS A 70 1.13 9.69 -7.42
N SER A 71 0.08 9.64 -8.25
CA SER A 71 -1.30 9.35 -7.80
C SER A 71 -1.46 7.97 -7.14
N LEU A 72 -0.44 7.09 -7.24
CA LEU A 72 -0.42 5.78 -6.61
C LEU A 72 -0.10 5.88 -5.11
N VAL A 73 0.81 6.77 -4.73
CA VAL A 73 1.31 6.92 -3.35
C VAL A 73 0.49 7.94 -2.56
N GLY A 74 -0.13 8.91 -3.24
CA GLY A 74 -0.99 9.92 -2.63
C GLY A 74 -1.64 10.84 -3.65
N SER A 75 -2.71 11.51 -3.24
CA SER A 75 -3.28 12.67 -3.96
C SER A 75 -2.53 13.94 -3.63
#